data_AF-A0A7K5J4J4-F1
#
_entry.id   AF-A0A7K5J4J4-F1
#
_cell.length_a   1.000
_cell.length_b   1.000
_cell.length_c   1.000
_cell.angle_alpha   90.00
_cell.angle_beta   90.00
_cell.angle_gamma   90.00
#
_symmetry.space_group_name_H-M   'P 1'
#
loop_
_entity.id
_entity.type
_entity.pdbx_description
1 polymer ?
#
loop_
_entity_poly.entity_id
_entity_poly.type
_entity_poly.pdbx_seq_one_letter_code
_entity_poly.pdbx_strand_id
1 'polypeptide(L)'
;PCGADGWAQDAVPPGAAFVAAASYRGPGNNDTRSNKALPILLWWSGSLFPHFPGDTERIDCSRGSCLVTRSRRVARHRRTKALIFYGTDFRAYEAPLPRLPHQTWALFHEESPMNNYVLSHSPGIRLFNYTATFRRESDYPLTLQWLPGTAYLRAPAVPLAEKDAWRRKGYGPVLYMQSHCDVPSDRDRYVRELMKYIQVDSYGKCLHNRELPSERLRDTSTATTEDSEFMTFIARYKFHLALENAICDDYMTEKLWRPMHLGAVPVYRGSPAVRDWMPNNLSIILIDDFESPQELAKYLDFLDKNGEEYLKYLEYKNVGGIKNQFLLESLEKREWGVNDMTLPNYLNGFECFICDKENTRVKEEQEHKKSRGKIPAPRPHIAEFKHMGCPMPAPGFGSVEDLSERDSWKEMWLQDYWQSLDQGEALTAMIHHNESHQGRFWDYMHEIFLKRTRQH
;
A
#
# COMPACT_ATOMS: atom_id res chain seq x y z
N PRO A 1 -34.32 8.05 -28.56
CA PRO A 1 -34.38 8.85 -29.79
C PRO A 1 -33.57 10.15 -29.66
N CYS A 2 -32.55 10.26 -30.53
CA CYS A 2 -31.85 11.48 -30.97
C CYS A 2 -30.99 12.21 -29.92
N GLY A 3 -29.73 12.56 -30.17
CA GLY A 3 -28.95 12.46 -31.39
C GLY A 3 -27.49 12.84 -31.12
N ALA A 4 -26.60 12.20 -31.86
CA ALA A 4 -25.25 12.67 -32.09
C ALA A 4 -25.30 13.90 -33.01
N ASP A 5 -24.46 14.90 -32.74
CA ASP A 5 -23.54 15.48 -33.73
C ASP A 5 -22.75 16.65 -33.13
N GLY A 6 -21.45 16.69 -33.46
CA GLY A 6 -20.72 17.94 -33.67
C GLY A 6 -19.78 18.40 -32.55
N TRP A 7 -18.64 17.74 -32.37
CA TRP A 7 -17.41 18.44 -31.94
C TRP A 7 -16.31 18.17 -32.96
N ALA A 8 -16.05 19.21 -33.75
CA ALA A 8 -14.98 19.28 -34.72
C ALA A 8 -13.63 19.26 -34.01
N GLN A 9 -12.68 18.67 -34.72
CA GLN A 9 -11.27 18.53 -34.40
C GLN A 9 -10.61 19.90 -34.24
N ASP A 10 -10.00 20.14 -33.08
CA ASP A 10 -8.82 21.02 -33.00
C ASP A 10 -7.62 20.14 -32.65
N ALA A 11 -6.74 20.02 -33.64
CA ALA A 11 -5.53 19.24 -33.60
C ALA A 11 -4.55 19.82 -32.57
N VAL A 12 -4.30 19.05 -31.51
CA VAL A 12 -3.14 19.25 -30.63
C VAL A 12 -1.88 18.97 -31.46
N PRO A 13 -0.85 19.84 -31.45
CA PRO A 13 0.38 19.62 -32.19
C PRO A 13 1.07 18.34 -31.70
N PRO A 14 1.82 17.62 -32.56
CA PRO A 14 2.45 16.35 -32.20
C PRO A 14 3.63 16.60 -31.26
N GLY A 15 3.33 16.72 -29.97
CA GLY A 15 4.31 16.65 -28.90
C GLY A 15 4.68 15.18 -28.68
N ALA A 16 5.96 14.87 -28.88
CA ALA A 16 6.65 13.62 -28.58
C ALA A 16 5.83 12.35 -28.82
N ALA A 17 6.10 11.66 -29.93
CA ALA A 17 5.70 10.28 -30.14
C ALA A 17 5.85 9.49 -28.84
N PHE A 18 4.74 8.96 -28.31
CA PHE A 18 4.78 7.91 -27.29
C PHE A 18 5.56 6.76 -27.91
N VAL A 19 6.88 6.74 -27.68
CA VAL A 19 7.67 5.54 -27.89
C VAL A 19 7.07 4.56 -26.90
N ALA A 20 6.30 3.60 -27.42
CA ALA A 20 5.82 2.48 -26.62
C ALA A 20 7.07 1.84 -26.04
N ALA A 21 7.34 2.10 -24.76
CA ALA A 21 8.48 1.51 -24.08
C ALA A 21 8.36 -0.01 -24.24
N ALA A 22 9.45 -0.66 -24.64
CA ALA A 22 9.45 -2.11 -24.70
C ALA A 22 9.02 -2.66 -23.33
N SER A 23 8.15 -3.66 -23.33
CA SER A 23 7.72 -4.35 -22.12
C SER A 23 8.96 -4.83 -21.35
N TYR A 24 8.96 -4.62 -20.03
CA TYR A 24 10.06 -5.09 -19.18
C TYR A 24 10.20 -6.61 -19.30
N ARG A 25 11.41 -7.10 -19.53
CA ARG A 25 11.71 -8.53 -19.73
C ARG A 25 12.53 -9.14 -18.60
N GLY A 26 12.71 -8.46 -17.48
CA GLY A 26 13.53 -8.98 -16.39
C GLY A 26 15.02 -8.60 -16.49
N PRO A 27 15.82 -8.93 -15.46
CA PRO A 27 17.27 -8.72 -15.43
C PRO A 27 18.04 -9.64 -16.40
N GLY A 28 17.41 -10.67 -16.97
CA GLY A 28 18.01 -11.62 -17.90
C GLY A 28 18.55 -12.89 -17.22
N ASN A 29 18.63 -13.97 -17.99
CA ASN A 29 19.21 -15.26 -17.59
C ASN A 29 19.65 -16.08 -18.82
N ASN A 30 20.15 -17.31 -18.59
CA ASN A 30 20.59 -18.24 -19.64
C ASN A 30 19.54 -19.34 -19.99
N ASP A 31 18.26 -19.09 -19.75
CA ASP A 31 17.19 -20.06 -19.97
C ASP A 31 16.80 -20.19 -21.44
N THR A 32 17.19 -21.30 -22.04
CA THR A 32 16.97 -21.61 -23.47
C THR A 32 15.62 -22.26 -23.77
N ARG A 33 14.77 -22.48 -22.75
CA ARG A 33 13.44 -23.09 -22.96
C ARG A 33 12.57 -22.20 -23.84
N SER A 34 11.84 -22.82 -24.79
CA SER A 34 10.83 -22.09 -25.58
C SER A 34 9.62 -21.69 -24.72
N ASN A 35 8.85 -20.69 -25.16
CA ASN A 35 7.62 -20.23 -24.48
C ASN A 35 6.58 -21.35 -24.27
N LYS A 36 6.65 -22.45 -25.04
CA LYS A 36 5.78 -23.63 -24.89
C LYS A 36 6.17 -24.53 -23.71
N ALA A 37 7.39 -24.37 -23.18
CA ALA A 37 7.93 -25.14 -22.06
C ALA A 37 7.97 -24.36 -20.74
N LEU A 38 7.89 -23.03 -20.77
CA LEU A 38 7.94 -22.20 -19.57
C LEU A 38 6.70 -22.38 -18.66
N PRO A 39 6.87 -22.25 -17.33
CA PRO A 39 5.77 -22.01 -16.40
C PRO A 39 4.99 -20.75 -16.80
N ILE A 40 3.69 -20.78 -16.57
CA ILE A 40 2.80 -19.66 -16.81
C ILE A 40 2.43 -19.04 -15.46
N LEU A 41 2.57 -17.72 -15.34
CA LEU A 41 2.01 -16.94 -14.23
C LEU A 41 0.80 -16.17 -14.77
N LEU A 42 -0.36 -16.35 -14.15
CA LEU A 42 -1.59 -15.68 -14.54
C LEU A 42 -1.91 -14.57 -13.54
N TRP A 43 -1.93 -13.32 -14.00
CA TRP A 43 -2.56 -12.24 -13.26
C TRP A 43 -4.07 -12.43 -13.25
N TRP A 44 -4.59 -12.88 -12.12
CA TRP A 44 -6.03 -13.05 -11.91
C TRP A 44 -6.74 -11.68 -11.90
N SER A 45 -6.09 -10.69 -11.30
CA SER A 45 -6.45 -9.27 -11.35
C SER A 45 -5.73 -8.61 -12.53
N GLY A 46 -6.36 -8.62 -13.72
CA GLY A 46 -5.72 -8.17 -14.96
C GLY A 46 -5.53 -6.66 -15.10
N SER A 47 -6.08 -5.86 -14.18
CA SER A 47 -5.94 -4.40 -14.09
C SER A 47 -4.51 -3.96 -13.76
N LEU A 48 -3.78 -4.75 -12.97
CA LEU A 48 -2.38 -4.49 -12.57
C LEU A 48 -1.36 -5.25 -13.41
N PHE A 49 -1.75 -5.83 -14.55
CA PHE A 49 -0.80 -6.49 -15.44
C PHE A 49 0.20 -5.47 -16.00
N PRO A 50 1.52 -5.58 -15.71
CA PRO A 50 2.45 -4.48 -15.93
C PRO A 50 3.05 -4.45 -17.35
N HIS A 51 2.62 -5.35 -18.25
CA HIS A 51 3.10 -5.40 -19.62
C HIS A 51 2.04 -4.85 -20.58
N PHE A 52 2.38 -3.75 -21.27
CA PHE A 52 1.55 -3.10 -22.28
C PHE A 52 2.35 -2.96 -23.59
N PRO A 53 1.73 -3.07 -24.78
CA PRO A 53 0.30 -3.31 -25.06
C PRO A 53 -0.12 -4.79 -25.07
N GLY A 54 0.79 -5.72 -24.76
CA GLY A 54 0.49 -7.16 -24.83
C GLY A 54 -0.40 -7.69 -23.70
N ASP A 55 -1.00 -8.86 -23.91
CA ASP A 55 -1.73 -9.62 -22.87
C ASP A 55 -0.92 -10.77 -22.30
N THR A 56 0.27 -10.99 -22.88
CA THR A 56 1.18 -12.08 -22.57
C THR A 56 2.59 -11.63 -22.88
N GLU A 57 3.51 -11.85 -21.96
CA GLU A 57 4.92 -11.48 -22.13
C GLU A 57 5.82 -12.61 -21.62
N ARG A 58 7.02 -12.75 -22.20
CA ARG A 58 8.07 -13.57 -21.61
C ARG A 58 8.91 -12.67 -20.69
N ILE A 59 9.06 -13.10 -19.44
CA ILE A 59 9.99 -12.50 -18.50
C ILE A 59 11.17 -13.45 -18.26
N ASP A 60 12.37 -12.89 -18.24
CA ASP A 60 13.66 -13.55 -18.02
C ASP A 60 14.24 -13.04 -16.69
N CYS A 61 13.89 -13.73 -15.61
CA CYS A 61 14.29 -13.38 -14.24
C CYS A 61 15.58 -14.07 -13.83
N SER A 62 16.20 -13.65 -12.73
CA SER A 62 17.56 -14.07 -12.36
C SER A 62 17.76 -15.60 -12.30
N ARG A 63 16.74 -16.37 -11.85
CA ARG A 63 16.84 -17.83 -11.71
C ARG A 63 16.09 -18.62 -12.77
N GLY A 64 15.24 -17.98 -13.57
CA GLY A 64 14.57 -18.64 -14.69
C GLY A 64 13.57 -17.75 -15.40
N SER A 65 13.04 -18.26 -16.52
CA SER A 65 12.05 -17.54 -17.31
C SER A 65 10.64 -18.06 -17.10
N CYS A 66 9.66 -17.18 -17.31
CA CYS A 66 8.23 -17.49 -17.25
C CYS A 66 7.48 -16.81 -18.39
N LEU A 67 6.30 -17.33 -18.68
CA LEU A 67 5.31 -16.65 -19.51
C LEU A 67 4.26 -16.03 -18.60
N VAL A 68 4.17 -14.71 -18.56
CA VAL A 68 3.15 -14.01 -17.76
C VAL A 68 1.99 -13.60 -18.64
N THR A 69 0.77 -13.63 -18.12
CA THR A 69 -0.42 -13.26 -18.88
C THR A 69 -1.57 -12.79 -17.98
N ARG A 70 -2.46 -11.97 -18.52
CA ARG A 70 -3.77 -11.64 -17.92
C ARG A 70 -4.95 -12.44 -18.49
N SER A 71 -4.67 -13.38 -19.40
CA SER A 71 -5.72 -14.16 -20.07
C SER A 71 -6.25 -15.29 -19.18
N ARG A 72 -7.48 -15.16 -18.66
CA ARG A 72 -8.11 -16.20 -17.82
C ARG A 72 -8.32 -17.55 -18.55
N ARG A 73 -8.15 -17.62 -19.87
CA ARG A 73 -8.24 -18.88 -20.66
C ARG A 73 -7.22 -19.93 -20.22
N VAL A 74 -6.08 -19.51 -19.66
CA VAL A 74 -5.04 -20.43 -19.17
C VAL A 74 -5.22 -20.81 -17.71
N ALA A 75 -6.27 -20.35 -17.02
CA ALA A 75 -6.44 -20.54 -15.58
C ALA A 75 -6.38 -22.00 -15.13
N ARG A 76 -6.83 -22.96 -15.95
CA ARG A 76 -6.78 -24.41 -15.64
C ARG A 76 -5.68 -25.17 -16.39
N HIS A 77 -4.80 -24.47 -17.10
CA HIS A 77 -3.75 -25.09 -17.89
C HIS A 77 -2.66 -25.67 -16.98
N ARG A 78 -2.17 -26.90 -17.24
CA ARG A 78 -1.16 -27.60 -16.41
C ARG A 78 0.16 -26.86 -16.17
N ARG A 79 0.47 -25.90 -17.06
CA ARG A 79 1.65 -25.01 -17.00
C ARG A 79 1.40 -23.75 -16.19
N THR A 80 0.15 -23.39 -15.90
CA THR A 80 -0.18 -22.27 -15.02
C THR A 80 0.18 -22.67 -13.61
N LYS A 81 1.34 -22.18 -13.16
CA LYS A 81 1.95 -22.56 -11.88
C LYS A 81 1.64 -21.56 -10.78
N ALA A 82 1.32 -20.32 -11.13
CA ALA A 82 0.84 -19.33 -10.16
C ALA A 82 -0.33 -18.51 -10.70
N LEU A 83 -1.21 -18.12 -9.78
CA LEU A 83 -2.21 -17.07 -9.94
C LEU A 83 -1.79 -15.88 -9.06
N ILE A 84 -1.64 -14.70 -9.65
CA ILE A 84 -1.28 -13.45 -8.96
C ILE A 84 -2.55 -12.63 -8.76
N PHE A 85 -2.85 -12.30 -7.50
CA PHE A 85 -4.04 -11.56 -7.10
C PHE A 85 -3.64 -10.17 -6.62
N TYR A 86 -4.41 -9.16 -7.02
CA TYR A 86 -4.38 -7.86 -6.37
C TYR A 86 -5.32 -7.87 -5.17
N GLY A 87 -4.81 -7.57 -3.97
CA GLY A 87 -5.57 -7.66 -2.72
C GLY A 87 -6.79 -6.74 -2.67
N THR A 88 -6.69 -5.53 -3.20
CA THR A 88 -7.82 -4.57 -3.27
C THR A 88 -8.97 -5.12 -4.11
N ASP A 89 -8.67 -5.83 -5.19
CA ASP A 89 -9.66 -6.43 -6.09
C ASP A 89 -10.10 -7.84 -5.64
N PHE A 90 -9.46 -8.41 -4.63
CA PHE A 90 -9.74 -9.77 -4.20
C PHE A 90 -11.11 -9.84 -3.51
N ARG A 91 -11.97 -10.75 -4.00
CA ARG A 91 -13.29 -11.03 -3.43
C ARG A 91 -13.39 -12.51 -3.14
N ALA A 92 -13.68 -12.86 -1.88
CA ALA A 92 -13.71 -14.26 -1.45
C ALA A 92 -14.71 -15.09 -2.26
N TYR A 93 -15.86 -14.51 -2.61
CA TYR A 93 -16.91 -15.15 -3.41
C TYR A 93 -16.56 -15.32 -4.90
N GLU A 94 -15.50 -14.68 -5.41
CA GLU A 94 -15.06 -14.79 -6.82
C GLU A 94 -13.77 -15.62 -6.98
N ALA A 95 -13.27 -16.20 -5.88
CA ALA A 95 -12.01 -16.92 -5.87
C ALA A 95 -12.01 -18.10 -6.87
N PRO A 96 -10.91 -18.36 -7.60
CA PRO A 96 -10.87 -19.41 -8.63
C PRO A 96 -10.91 -20.81 -8.02
N LEU A 97 -12.12 -21.36 -7.91
CA LEU A 97 -12.38 -22.68 -7.35
C LEU A 97 -12.62 -23.75 -8.45
N PRO A 98 -12.28 -25.03 -8.19
CA PRO A 98 -11.52 -25.51 -7.03
C PRO A 98 -10.05 -25.07 -7.08
N ARG A 99 -9.42 -24.87 -5.92
CA ARG A 99 -7.99 -24.52 -5.84
C ARG A 99 -7.14 -25.70 -6.32
N LEU A 100 -6.45 -25.53 -7.44
CA LEU A 100 -5.66 -26.62 -8.03
C LEU A 100 -4.34 -26.84 -7.27
N PRO A 101 -3.98 -28.08 -6.89
CA PRO A 101 -2.79 -28.33 -6.05
C PRO A 101 -1.44 -27.91 -6.66
N HIS A 102 -1.37 -27.77 -7.98
CA HIS A 102 -0.15 -27.35 -8.68
C HIS A 102 -0.03 -25.83 -8.83
N GLN A 103 -1.02 -25.07 -8.33
CA GLN A 103 -1.09 -23.62 -8.43
C GLN A 103 -0.76 -22.94 -7.10
N THR A 104 0.25 -22.10 -7.16
CA THR A 104 0.58 -21.09 -6.17
C THR A 104 -0.43 -19.94 -6.26
N TRP A 105 -0.97 -19.48 -5.14
CA TRP A 105 -1.70 -18.21 -5.07
C TRP A 105 -0.74 -17.16 -4.50
N ALA A 106 -0.40 -16.15 -5.30
CA ALA A 106 0.47 -15.06 -4.90
C ALA A 106 -0.36 -13.78 -4.70
N LEU A 107 -0.12 -13.06 -3.60
CA LEU A 107 -0.81 -11.83 -3.27
C LEU A 107 0.10 -10.63 -3.50
N PHE A 108 -0.39 -9.65 -4.24
CA PHE A 108 0.17 -8.31 -4.31
C PHE A 108 -0.82 -7.35 -3.64
N HIS A 109 -0.43 -6.66 -2.57
CA HIS A 109 -1.32 -5.75 -1.83
C HIS A 109 -0.54 -4.71 -1.01
N GLU A 110 -0.27 -3.60 -1.67
CA GLU A 110 0.45 -2.42 -1.22
C GLU A 110 -0.45 -1.32 -0.64
N GLU A 111 -1.76 -1.51 -0.76
CA GLU A 111 -2.80 -0.56 -0.40
C GLU A 111 -3.21 -0.62 1.07
N SER A 112 -4.01 0.36 1.50
CA SER A 112 -4.56 0.40 2.85
C SER A 112 -5.33 -0.88 3.20
N PRO A 113 -5.21 -1.42 4.43
CA PRO A 113 -6.00 -2.58 4.86
C PRO A 113 -7.51 -2.30 4.83
N MET A 114 -7.93 -1.03 4.84
CA MET A 114 -9.34 -0.63 4.65
C MET A 114 -9.93 -1.14 3.33
N ASN A 115 -9.09 -1.39 2.32
CA ASN A 115 -9.55 -1.86 1.02
C ASN A 115 -9.95 -3.33 1.06
N ASN A 116 -9.40 -4.12 1.99
CA ASN A 116 -9.74 -5.53 2.14
C ASN A 116 -9.32 -6.11 3.50
N TYR A 117 -10.21 -6.06 4.49
CA TYR A 117 -9.93 -6.64 5.81
C TYR A 117 -9.83 -8.17 5.82
N VAL A 118 -10.26 -8.89 4.77
CA VAL A 118 -10.08 -10.36 4.70
C VAL A 118 -8.60 -10.70 4.85
N LEU A 119 -7.72 -9.88 4.26
CA LEU A 119 -6.27 -10.05 4.31
C LEU A 119 -5.66 -9.70 5.67
N SER A 120 -6.40 -8.99 6.54
CA SER A 120 -5.97 -8.71 7.91
C SER A 120 -6.19 -9.89 8.85
N HIS A 121 -6.96 -10.89 8.44
CA HIS A 121 -7.29 -12.06 9.24
C HIS A 121 -6.47 -13.29 8.85
N SER A 122 -6.15 -14.13 9.83
CA SER A 122 -5.37 -15.36 9.62
C SER A 122 -6.00 -16.29 8.56
N PRO A 123 -7.32 -16.57 8.57
CA PRO A 123 -7.95 -17.36 7.51
C PRO A 123 -7.80 -16.76 6.11
N GLY A 124 -7.76 -15.43 5.96
CA GLY A 124 -7.64 -14.78 4.67
C GLY A 124 -6.21 -14.71 4.15
N ILE A 125 -5.25 -14.19 4.93
CA ILE A 125 -3.86 -14.07 4.46
C ILE A 125 -3.22 -15.43 4.18
N ARG A 126 -3.57 -16.46 4.94
CA ARG A 126 -3.08 -17.84 4.77
C ARG A 126 -3.65 -18.56 3.55
N LEU A 127 -4.58 -17.93 2.80
CA LEU A 127 -4.97 -18.40 1.47
C LEU A 127 -3.79 -18.31 0.50
N PHE A 128 -2.86 -17.38 0.70
CA PHE A 128 -1.78 -17.12 -0.23
C PHE A 128 -0.51 -17.88 0.17
N ASN A 129 0.23 -18.30 -0.85
CA ASN A 129 1.51 -18.95 -0.72
C ASN A 129 2.62 -17.91 -0.53
N TYR A 130 2.65 -16.88 -1.37
CA TYR A 130 3.63 -15.80 -1.33
C TYR A 130 2.93 -14.44 -1.31
N THR A 131 3.50 -13.47 -0.60
CA THR A 131 2.92 -12.13 -0.46
C THR A 131 3.91 -11.01 -0.80
N ALA A 132 3.39 -9.95 -1.40
CA ALA A 132 4.03 -8.65 -1.48
C ALA A 132 3.09 -7.60 -0.88
N THR A 133 3.40 -7.14 0.34
CA THR A 133 2.57 -6.19 1.08
C THR A 133 3.44 -5.12 1.72
N PHE A 134 2.84 -4.11 2.34
CA PHE A 134 3.58 -3.09 3.08
C PHE A 134 4.29 -3.63 4.33
N ARG A 135 3.96 -4.82 4.82
CA ARG A 135 4.62 -5.45 5.98
C ARG A 135 6.05 -5.86 5.68
N ARG A 136 6.99 -5.54 6.58
CA ARG A 136 8.40 -5.94 6.43
C ARG A 136 8.59 -7.45 6.46
N GLU A 137 7.64 -8.17 7.07
CA GLU A 137 7.66 -9.64 7.16
C GLU A 137 7.07 -10.33 5.93
N SER A 138 6.53 -9.58 4.96
CA SER A 138 6.05 -10.15 3.70
C SER A 138 7.19 -10.80 2.92
N ASP A 139 6.91 -11.81 2.10
CA ASP A 139 7.93 -12.51 1.32
C ASP A 139 8.71 -11.60 0.36
N TYR A 140 8.01 -10.59 -0.16
CA TYR A 140 8.55 -9.51 -0.97
C TYR A 140 8.06 -8.16 -0.42
N PRO A 141 8.76 -7.55 0.56
CA PRO A 141 8.24 -6.40 1.31
C PRO A 141 8.21 -5.12 0.48
N LEU A 142 7.11 -4.38 0.60
CA LEU A 142 6.84 -3.09 -0.07
C LEU A 142 6.83 -1.91 0.92
N THR A 143 7.38 -2.10 2.11
CA THR A 143 7.34 -1.15 3.24
C THR A 143 7.82 0.26 2.90
N LEU A 144 8.81 0.37 2.00
CA LEU A 144 9.40 1.65 1.58
C LEU A 144 8.96 2.10 0.19
N GLN A 145 7.78 1.66 -0.29
CA GLN A 145 7.34 1.97 -1.67
C GLN A 145 7.11 3.46 -1.93
N TRP A 146 6.90 4.24 -0.87
CA TRP A 146 6.70 5.68 -0.93
C TRP A 146 7.97 6.48 -0.59
N LEU A 147 9.11 5.79 -0.44
CA LEU A 147 10.42 6.40 -0.20
C LEU A 147 11.39 6.03 -1.35
N PRO A 148 11.61 6.92 -2.33
CA PRO A 148 12.54 6.66 -3.43
C PRO A 148 13.96 6.37 -2.97
N GLY A 149 14.46 7.06 -1.95
CA GLY A 149 15.76 6.79 -1.35
C GLY A 149 16.25 7.93 -0.46
N THR A 150 17.48 7.86 0.02
CA THR A 150 18.02 8.89 0.91
C THR A 150 18.15 10.26 0.25
N ALA A 151 18.41 10.30 -1.06
CA ALA A 151 18.49 11.56 -1.82
C ALA A 151 17.17 12.32 -1.81
N TYR A 152 16.05 11.59 -1.82
CA TYR A 152 14.70 12.17 -1.72
C TYR A 152 14.51 12.93 -0.40
N LEU A 153 14.91 12.35 0.73
CA LEU A 153 14.80 13.00 2.04
C LEU A 153 15.73 14.22 2.17
N ARG A 154 16.88 14.20 1.50
CA ARG A 154 17.87 15.29 1.49
C ARG A 154 17.57 16.40 0.49
N ALA A 155 16.43 16.36 -0.20
CA ALA A 155 16.00 17.46 -1.05
C ALA A 155 16.00 18.80 -0.27
N PRO A 156 16.42 19.92 -0.88
CA PRO A 156 16.48 21.22 -0.20
C PRO A 156 15.15 21.58 0.44
N ALA A 157 15.18 21.99 1.70
CA ALA A 157 14.01 22.50 2.40
C ALA A 157 13.74 23.96 2.02
N VAL A 158 12.48 24.37 2.07
CA VAL A 158 12.12 25.80 2.08
C VAL A 158 12.71 26.44 3.34
N PRO A 159 13.46 27.56 3.23
CA PRO A 159 14.06 28.23 4.38
C PRO A 159 13.04 28.60 5.46
N LEU A 160 13.42 28.47 6.73
CA LEU A 160 12.54 28.77 7.87
C LEU A 160 11.99 30.21 7.79
N ALA A 161 12.82 31.19 7.42
CA ALA A 161 12.40 32.58 7.26
C ALA A 161 11.27 32.77 6.25
N GLU A 162 11.22 31.94 5.20
CA GLU A 162 10.14 31.96 4.22
C GLU A 162 8.86 31.34 4.79
N LYS A 163 8.96 30.21 5.50
CA LYS A 163 7.81 29.62 6.23
C LYS A 163 7.23 30.61 7.25
N ASP A 164 8.08 31.32 7.99
CA ASP A 164 7.66 32.37 8.94
C ASP A 164 7.01 33.57 8.25
N ALA A 165 7.44 33.92 7.04
CA ALA A 165 6.80 34.96 6.24
C ALA A 165 5.37 34.56 5.85
N TRP A 166 5.14 33.29 5.50
CA TRP A 166 3.78 32.77 5.24
C TRP A 166 2.93 32.74 6.51
N ARG A 167 3.50 32.34 7.64
CA ARG A 167 2.83 32.41 8.96
C ARG A 167 2.34 33.83 9.26
N ARG A 168 3.16 34.85 9.03
CA ARG A 168 2.78 36.28 9.19
C ARG A 168 1.69 36.74 8.22
N LYS A 169 1.50 36.06 7.08
CA LYS A 169 0.42 36.31 6.11
C LYS A 169 -0.89 35.61 6.48
N GLY A 170 -0.98 34.97 7.64
CA GLY A 170 -2.21 34.36 8.16
C GLY A 170 -2.38 32.86 7.83
N TYR A 171 -1.35 32.20 7.31
CA TYR A 171 -1.30 30.74 7.20
C TYR A 171 -1.20 30.13 8.60
N GLY A 172 -1.84 28.98 8.83
CA GLY A 172 -1.72 28.21 10.04
C GLY A 172 -0.32 27.58 10.21
N PRO A 173 0.05 27.17 11.43
CA PRO A 173 1.27 26.42 11.67
C PRO A 173 1.17 24.98 11.12
N VAL A 174 -0.04 24.41 11.10
CA VAL A 174 -0.32 23.01 10.77
C VAL A 174 -1.19 22.91 9.51
N LEU A 175 -0.77 22.06 8.58
CA LEU A 175 -1.51 21.71 7.37
C LEU A 175 -2.26 20.39 7.53
N TYR A 176 -3.52 20.37 7.10
CA TYR A 176 -4.30 19.15 6.87
C TYR A 176 -4.71 19.05 5.39
N MET A 177 -4.32 17.96 4.72
CA MET A 177 -4.54 17.76 3.29
C MET A 177 -5.06 16.35 3.02
N GLN A 178 -6.28 16.07 3.46
CA GLN A 178 -6.93 14.77 3.29
C GLN A 178 -8.26 14.90 2.54
N SER A 179 -8.49 13.98 1.60
CA SER A 179 -9.71 13.96 0.77
C SER A 179 -10.52 12.67 0.89
N HIS A 180 -9.97 11.64 1.53
CA HIS A 180 -10.70 10.42 1.90
C HIS A 180 -11.11 10.55 3.36
N CYS A 181 -12.37 10.88 3.60
CA CYS A 181 -12.91 11.07 4.95
C CYS A 181 -13.55 9.78 5.45
N ASP A 182 -13.92 9.75 6.73
CA ASP A 182 -14.61 8.61 7.36
C ASP A 182 -13.83 7.29 7.28
N VAL A 183 -12.51 7.36 7.41
CA VAL A 183 -11.59 6.22 7.31
C VAL A 183 -11.44 5.44 8.62
N PRO A 184 -10.96 4.18 8.61
CA PRO A 184 -10.81 3.37 9.82
C PRO A 184 -9.88 3.92 10.89
N SER A 185 -8.90 4.77 10.57
CA SER A 185 -8.09 5.45 11.58
C SER A 185 -8.85 6.52 12.36
N ASP A 186 -10.07 6.88 11.92
CA ASP A 186 -10.93 7.90 12.51
C ASP A 186 -10.20 9.24 12.74
N ARG A 187 -9.22 9.51 11.87
CA ARG A 187 -8.32 10.66 11.98
C ARG A 187 -9.05 12.00 12.04
N ASP A 188 -10.19 12.12 11.35
CA ASP A 188 -10.95 13.37 11.30
C ASP A 188 -11.55 13.72 12.68
N ARG A 189 -11.91 12.72 13.49
CA ARG A 189 -12.37 12.94 14.87
C ARG A 189 -11.26 13.54 15.72
N TYR A 190 -10.05 12.99 15.63
CA TYR A 190 -8.88 13.51 16.33
C TYR A 190 -8.53 14.95 15.88
N VAL A 191 -8.49 15.20 14.57
CA VAL A 191 -8.13 16.52 14.03
C VAL A 191 -9.16 17.59 14.41
N ARG A 192 -10.46 17.25 14.45
CA ARG A 192 -11.51 18.16 14.92
C ARG A 192 -11.31 18.58 16.38
N GLU A 193 -10.83 17.66 17.23
CA GLU A 193 -10.49 17.99 18.62
C GLU A 193 -9.23 18.88 18.69
N LEU A 194 -8.19 18.54 17.93
CA LEU A 194 -6.94 19.32 17.86
C LEU A 194 -7.19 20.78 17.41
N MET A 195 -8.09 20.99 16.44
CA MET A 195 -8.48 22.31 15.91
C MET A 195 -9.01 23.27 16.97
N LYS A 196 -9.45 22.79 18.15
CA LYS A 196 -9.88 23.64 19.26
C LYS A 196 -8.71 24.34 19.96
N TYR A 197 -7.50 23.80 19.86
CA TYR A 197 -6.33 24.23 20.62
C TYR A 197 -5.22 24.85 19.75
N ILE A 198 -5.19 24.55 18.44
CA ILE A 198 -4.25 25.14 17.49
C ILE A 198 -4.91 25.35 16.13
N GLN A 199 -4.51 26.41 15.42
CA GLN A 199 -4.97 26.64 14.06
C GLN A 199 -4.46 25.54 13.12
N VAL A 200 -5.39 24.84 12.49
CA VAL A 200 -5.11 23.87 11.42
C VAL A 200 -5.77 24.38 10.15
N ASP A 201 -4.98 24.62 9.11
CA ASP A 201 -5.51 24.97 7.80
C ASP A 201 -5.76 23.66 7.01
N SER A 202 -7.02 23.40 6.68
CA SER A 202 -7.47 22.22 5.94
C SER A 202 -8.00 22.59 4.56
N TYR A 203 -7.37 22.04 3.53
CA TYR A 203 -7.67 22.32 2.13
C TYR A 203 -8.30 21.15 1.38
N GLY A 204 -8.12 19.92 1.90
CA GLY A 204 -8.74 18.73 1.32
C GLY A 204 -10.25 18.70 1.56
N LYS A 205 -10.92 17.61 1.14
CA LYS A 205 -12.37 17.45 1.36
C LYS A 205 -12.72 17.30 2.85
N CYS A 206 -11.80 16.81 3.68
CA CYS A 206 -12.06 16.53 5.08
C CYS A 206 -11.80 17.77 5.95
N LEU A 207 -12.75 18.11 6.82
CA LEU A 207 -12.69 19.29 7.71
C LEU A 207 -12.35 20.60 6.96
N HIS A 208 -12.77 20.70 5.71
CA HIS A 208 -12.41 21.77 4.78
C HIS A 208 -12.71 23.16 5.37
N ASN A 209 -11.68 23.98 5.57
CA ASN A 209 -11.80 25.32 6.13
C ASN A 209 -10.97 26.39 5.39
N ARG A 210 -10.22 25.98 4.35
CA ARG A 210 -9.45 26.87 3.48
C ARG A 210 -9.57 26.44 2.02
N GLU A 211 -9.59 27.43 1.13
CA GLU A 211 -9.59 27.22 -0.32
C GLU A 211 -8.18 27.11 -0.88
N LEU A 212 -7.99 26.16 -1.80
CA LEU A 212 -6.75 26.05 -2.56
C LEU A 212 -6.57 27.30 -3.46
N PRO A 213 -5.31 27.73 -3.69
CA PRO A 213 -5.04 28.98 -4.40
C PRO A 213 -5.29 28.89 -5.92
N SER A 214 -5.47 27.70 -6.48
CA SER A 214 -5.75 27.51 -7.90
C SER A 214 -6.69 26.30 -8.13
N GLU A 215 -7.52 26.39 -9.16
CA GLU A 215 -8.46 25.31 -9.55
C GLU A 215 -7.71 24.02 -9.92
N ARG A 216 -6.50 24.16 -10.49
CA ARG A 216 -5.67 23.03 -10.90
C ARG A 216 -5.28 22.13 -9.72
N LEU A 217 -5.07 22.72 -8.55
CA LEU A 217 -4.74 21.98 -7.33
C LEU A 217 -5.95 21.26 -6.72
N ARG A 218 -7.17 21.56 -7.16
CA ARG A 218 -8.39 20.88 -6.68
C ARG A 218 -8.55 19.48 -7.27
N ASP A 219 -7.89 19.18 -8.39
CA ASP A 219 -7.87 17.83 -8.94
C ASP A 219 -7.03 16.91 -8.04
N THR A 220 -7.68 15.89 -7.46
CA THR A 220 -7.06 14.88 -6.59
C THR A 220 -5.92 14.11 -7.26
N SER A 221 -5.85 14.08 -8.61
CA SER A 221 -4.72 13.48 -9.33
C SER A 221 -3.38 14.22 -9.08
N THR A 222 -3.44 15.51 -8.75
CA THR A 222 -2.26 16.32 -8.40
C THR A 222 -1.76 16.05 -6.99
N ALA A 223 -2.62 15.58 -6.08
CA ALA A 223 -2.28 15.29 -4.69
C ALA A 223 -1.64 13.90 -4.50
N THR A 224 -1.76 13.00 -5.48
CA THR A 224 -1.09 11.68 -5.50
C THR A 224 0.18 11.68 -6.35
N THR A 225 0.43 12.75 -7.11
CA THR A 225 1.63 12.95 -7.91
C THR A 225 2.53 13.99 -7.23
N GLU A 226 3.84 13.96 -7.53
CA GLU A 226 4.77 14.99 -7.04
C GLU A 226 4.66 16.28 -7.88
N ASP A 227 3.43 16.77 -8.05
CA ASP A 227 3.15 17.98 -8.81
C ASP A 227 3.89 19.18 -8.20
N SER A 228 4.66 19.91 -9.02
CA SER A 228 5.56 20.94 -8.53
C SER A 228 4.84 22.11 -7.87
N GLU A 229 3.69 22.56 -8.41
CA GLU A 229 2.91 23.64 -7.80
C GLU A 229 2.33 23.21 -6.45
N PHE A 230 1.81 21.98 -6.38
CA PHE A 230 1.28 21.41 -5.14
C PHE A 230 2.37 21.31 -4.08
N MET A 231 3.53 20.73 -4.44
CA MET A 231 4.68 20.57 -3.56
C MET A 231 5.20 21.92 -3.05
N THR A 232 5.34 22.92 -3.93
CA THR A 232 5.71 24.30 -3.54
C THR A 232 4.68 24.94 -2.62
N PHE A 233 3.39 24.70 -2.84
CA PHE A 233 2.33 25.24 -2.01
C PHE A 233 2.36 24.68 -0.59
N ILE A 234 2.38 23.36 -0.44
CA ILE A 234 2.32 22.72 0.89
C ILE A 234 3.65 22.86 1.66
N ALA A 235 4.78 23.09 0.97
CA ALA A 235 6.08 23.35 1.59
C ALA A 235 6.12 24.65 2.43
N ARG A 236 5.12 25.52 2.31
CA ARG A 236 4.99 26.76 3.11
C ARG A 236 4.76 26.48 4.60
N TYR A 237 4.22 25.31 4.93
CA TYR A 237 3.87 24.93 6.30
C TYR A 237 5.05 24.30 7.05
N LYS A 238 5.10 24.52 8.37
CA LYS A 238 6.06 23.88 9.27
C LYS A 238 5.65 22.45 9.60
N PHE A 239 4.37 22.24 9.90
CA PHE A 239 3.83 20.94 10.32
C PHE A 239 2.80 20.43 9.34
N HIS A 240 2.86 19.14 9.01
CA HIS A 240 1.86 18.46 8.20
C HIS A 240 1.25 17.33 9.02
N LEU A 241 -0.07 17.28 9.12
CA LEU A 241 -0.78 16.14 9.70
C LEU A 241 -0.70 14.95 8.74
N ALA A 242 0.24 14.05 9.02
CA ALA A 242 0.56 12.86 8.25
C ALA A 242 -0.19 11.65 8.84
N LEU A 243 -1.51 11.60 8.61
CA LEU A 243 -2.40 10.62 9.22
C LEU A 243 -2.79 9.57 8.19
N GLU A 244 -2.49 8.30 8.43
CA GLU A 244 -2.85 7.21 7.52
C GLU A 244 -4.34 6.90 7.56
N ASN A 245 -4.85 6.21 6.53
CA ASN A 245 -6.26 5.82 6.49
C ASN A 245 -6.59 4.71 7.51
N ALA A 246 -5.60 3.91 7.92
CA ALA A 246 -5.74 2.86 8.91
C ALA A 246 -4.45 2.74 9.73
N ILE A 247 -4.57 2.18 10.94
CA ILE A 247 -3.43 1.92 11.84
C ILE A 247 -2.98 0.47 11.63
N CYS A 248 -1.77 0.27 11.14
CA CYS A 248 -1.20 -1.06 10.94
C CYS A 248 0.33 -0.98 10.84
N ASP A 249 1.02 -1.97 11.41
CA ASP A 249 2.48 -2.04 11.35
C ASP A 249 2.97 -1.91 9.90
N ASP A 250 4.00 -1.10 9.72
CA ASP A 250 4.68 -0.80 8.46
C ASP A 250 3.81 -0.17 7.35
N TYR A 251 2.53 0.13 7.61
CA TYR A 251 1.71 0.91 6.68
C TYR A 251 2.11 2.39 6.74
N MET A 252 3.04 2.76 5.88
CA MET A 252 3.58 4.11 5.75
C MET A 252 3.50 4.57 4.30
N THR A 253 2.80 5.68 4.07
CA THR A 253 2.52 6.16 2.73
C THR A 253 3.26 7.45 2.39
N GLU A 254 2.93 8.04 1.24
CA GLU A 254 3.43 9.37 0.86
C GLU A 254 3.11 10.43 1.90
N LYS A 255 2.05 10.24 2.71
CA LYS A 255 1.65 11.16 3.78
C LYS A 255 2.77 11.37 4.80
N LEU A 256 3.55 10.33 5.08
CA LEU A 256 4.72 10.40 5.96
C LEU A 256 5.92 11.02 5.25
N TRP A 257 6.29 10.47 4.09
CA TRP A 257 7.56 10.80 3.44
C TRP A 257 7.57 12.16 2.73
N ARG A 258 6.44 12.59 2.18
CA ARG A 258 6.31 13.87 1.46
C ARG A 258 6.64 15.09 2.33
N PRO A 259 6.06 15.28 3.53
CA PRO A 259 6.46 16.41 4.38
C PRO A 259 7.95 16.40 4.70
N MET A 260 8.54 15.22 4.92
CA MET A 260 9.98 15.11 5.17
C MET A 260 10.81 15.56 3.97
N HIS A 261 10.43 15.12 2.77
CA HIS A 261 11.05 15.58 1.53
C HIS A 261 11.02 17.11 1.41
N LEU A 262 9.89 17.75 1.74
CA LEU A 262 9.72 19.21 1.65
C LEU A 262 10.37 20.01 2.78
N GLY A 263 10.90 19.35 3.82
CA GLY A 263 11.41 20.03 5.02
C GLY A 263 10.31 20.64 5.88
N ALA A 264 9.18 19.96 5.94
CA ALA A 264 8.20 20.10 7.00
C ALA A 264 8.33 18.92 7.98
N VAL A 265 7.81 19.11 9.19
CA VAL A 265 7.80 18.08 10.22
C VAL A 265 6.46 17.33 10.14
N PRO A 266 6.48 16.01 9.88
CA PRO A 266 5.27 15.20 9.92
C PRO A 266 4.79 15.05 11.37
N VAL A 267 3.53 15.39 11.61
CA VAL A 267 2.78 15.05 12.82
C VAL A 267 2.00 13.78 12.49
N TYR A 268 2.55 12.64 12.89
CA TYR A 268 2.24 11.33 12.31
C TYR A 268 1.37 10.46 13.22
N ARG A 269 0.47 9.70 12.57
CA ARG A 269 -0.25 8.56 13.15
C ARG A 269 -0.61 7.56 12.05
N GLY A 270 -0.22 6.31 12.21
CA GLY A 270 -0.35 5.29 11.16
C GLY A 270 0.25 3.97 11.60
N SER A 271 1.50 3.71 11.21
CA SER A 271 2.27 2.54 11.64
C SER A 271 2.79 2.69 13.08
N PRO A 272 2.44 1.77 14.00
CA PRO A 272 3.07 1.70 15.32
C PRO A 272 4.58 1.45 15.25
N ALA A 273 5.04 0.76 14.20
CA ALA A 273 6.45 0.43 13.97
C ALA A 273 7.25 1.54 13.22
N VAL A 274 6.66 2.71 12.99
CA VAL A 274 7.25 3.79 12.17
C VAL A 274 8.63 4.25 12.67
N ARG A 275 8.87 4.22 13.98
CA ARG A 275 10.14 4.65 14.59
C ARG A 275 11.34 3.89 14.03
N ASP A 276 11.15 2.60 13.70
CA ASP A 276 12.19 1.74 13.13
C ASP A 276 12.68 2.24 11.76
N TRP A 277 11.85 3.00 11.05
CA TRP A 277 12.10 3.46 9.69
C TRP A 277 12.55 4.91 9.60
N MET A 278 12.50 5.64 10.71
CA MET A 278 12.82 7.07 10.70
C MET A 278 14.31 7.31 10.49
N PRO A 279 14.71 8.34 9.73
CA PRO A 279 16.11 8.59 9.42
C PRO A 279 16.97 8.82 10.66
N ASN A 280 16.39 9.34 11.73
CA ASN A 280 16.98 9.46 13.07
C ASN A 280 15.85 9.53 14.12
N ASN A 281 16.22 9.72 15.40
CA ASN A 281 15.26 9.73 16.52
C ASN A 281 14.35 10.98 16.56
N LEU A 282 14.68 12.03 15.80
CA LEU A 282 14.00 13.32 15.83
C LEU A 282 13.75 13.81 14.40
N SER A 283 12.78 13.18 13.74
CA SER A 283 12.37 13.54 12.38
C SER A 283 10.86 13.66 12.19
N ILE A 284 10.08 13.16 13.16
CA ILE A 284 8.62 13.17 13.18
C ILE A 284 8.13 13.44 14.60
N ILE A 285 6.90 13.94 14.71
CA ILE A 285 6.16 14.06 15.97
C ILE A 285 5.09 12.98 15.96
N LEU A 286 5.12 12.06 16.92
CA LEU A 286 4.10 11.01 17.01
C LEU A 286 2.95 11.48 17.87
N ILE A 287 1.73 11.38 17.33
CA ILE A 287 0.52 11.80 18.05
C ILE A 287 0.32 11.00 19.33
N ASP A 288 0.59 9.68 19.29
CA ASP A 288 0.38 8.78 20.42
C ASP A 288 1.41 8.98 21.56
N ASP A 289 2.41 9.86 21.39
CA ASP A 289 3.33 10.27 22.48
C ASP A 289 2.72 11.33 23.42
N PHE A 290 1.55 11.88 23.07
CA PHE A 290 0.89 12.95 23.83
C PHE A 290 -0.39 12.43 24.48
N GLU A 291 -0.60 12.82 25.75
CA GLU A 291 -1.79 12.42 26.51
C GLU A 291 -3.10 12.99 25.95
N SER A 292 -3.04 14.11 25.21
CA SER A 292 -4.23 14.73 24.61
C SER A 292 -3.89 15.61 23.39
N PRO A 293 -4.89 15.90 22.53
CA PRO A 293 -4.74 16.89 21.46
C PRO A 293 -4.32 18.28 21.96
N GLN A 294 -4.68 18.65 23.20
CA GLN A 294 -4.29 19.91 23.80
C GLN A 294 -2.78 19.95 24.11
N GLU A 295 -2.20 18.86 24.62
CA GLU A 295 -0.76 18.77 24.87
C GLU A 295 0.04 18.76 23.57
N LEU A 296 -0.44 18.04 22.56
CA LEU A 296 0.13 18.12 21.21
C LEU A 296 0.10 19.55 20.67
N ALA A 297 -1.04 20.25 20.78
CA ALA A 297 -1.17 21.64 20.34
C ALA A 297 -0.18 22.58 21.04
N LYS A 298 -0.01 22.45 22.36
CA LYS A 298 0.99 23.22 23.13
C LYS A 298 2.40 22.97 22.62
N TYR A 299 2.74 21.72 22.35
CA TYR A 299 4.06 21.35 21.83
C TYR A 299 4.33 21.91 20.43
N LEU A 300 3.33 21.82 19.54
CA LEU A 300 3.42 22.39 18.18
C LEU A 300 3.53 23.92 18.21
N ASP A 301 2.80 24.60 19.10
CA ASP A 301 2.91 26.05 19.29
C ASP A 301 4.28 26.46 19.85
N PHE A 302 4.84 25.68 20.79
CA PHE A 302 6.21 25.86 21.26
C PHE A 302 7.22 25.77 20.10
N LEU A 303 7.14 24.74 19.26
CA LEU A 303 8.04 24.60 18.11
C LEU A 303 7.81 25.67 17.04
N ASP A 304 6.57 26.09 16.78
CA ASP A 304 6.27 27.19 15.84
C ASP A 304 6.98 28.49 16.25
N LYS A 305 7.04 28.76 17.56
CA LYS A 305 7.68 29.96 18.14
C LYS A 305 9.20 29.83 18.34
N ASN A 306 9.75 28.62 18.33
CA ASN A 306 11.17 28.36 18.58
C ASN A 306 11.84 27.71 17.37
N GLY A 307 12.38 28.56 16.48
CA GLY A 307 13.01 28.13 15.23
C GLY A 307 14.17 27.16 15.41
N GLU A 308 14.99 27.33 16.44
CA GLU A 308 16.12 26.42 16.73
C GLU A 308 15.63 25.01 17.08
N GLU A 309 14.60 24.88 17.92
CA GLU A 309 14.01 23.60 18.27
C GLU A 309 13.30 22.94 17.08
N TYR A 310 12.61 23.73 16.25
CA TYR A 310 12.02 23.24 15.00
C TYR A 310 13.09 22.68 14.05
N LEU A 311 14.23 23.37 13.89
CA LEU A 311 15.27 22.97 12.94
C LEU A 311 15.96 21.65 13.33
N LYS A 312 15.96 21.26 14.61
CA LYS A 312 16.48 19.95 15.05
C LYS A 312 15.74 18.78 14.38
N TYR A 313 14.43 18.93 14.11
CA TYR A 313 13.65 17.92 13.39
C TYR A 313 14.08 17.73 11.92
N LEU A 314 14.80 18.71 11.35
CA LEU A 314 15.24 18.67 9.96
C LEU A 314 16.71 18.27 9.81
N GLU A 315 17.39 17.88 10.89
CA GLU A 315 18.80 17.48 10.87
C GLU A 315 19.10 16.34 9.89
N TYR A 316 18.13 15.45 9.64
CA TYR A 316 18.29 14.35 8.68
C TYR A 316 18.56 14.81 7.25
N LYS A 317 18.24 16.06 6.91
CA LYS A 317 18.50 16.64 5.58
C LYS A 317 19.99 16.90 5.33
N ASN A 318 20.77 17.09 6.39
CA ASN A 318 22.21 17.31 6.27
C ASN A 318 22.93 16.02 5.82
N VAL A 319 24.09 16.18 5.20
CA VAL A 319 24.97 15.05 4.88
C VAL A 319 25.33 14.33 6.20
N GLY A 320 25.08 13.02 6.26
CA GLY A 320 25.28 12.22 7.48
C GLY A 320 24.17 12.36 8.55
N GLY A 321 23.11 13.13 8.29
CA GLY A 321 21.98 13.29 9.22
C GLY A 321 21.06 12.07 9.32
N ILE A 322 21.07 11.19 8.32
CA ILE A 322 20.38 9.90 8.33
C ILE A 322 21.31 8.89 9.02
N LYS A 323 20.97 8.51 10.24
CA LYS A 323 21.78 7.66 11.14
C LYS A 323 21.24 6.24 11.30
N ASN A 324 19.98 6.01 10.93
CA ASN A 324 19.32 4.72 11.06
C ASN A 324 19.89 3.69 10.07
N GLN A 325 20.65 2.72 10.58
CA GLN A 325 21.26 1.67 9.77
C GLN A 325 20.23 0.70 9.18
N PHE A 326 19.17 0.40 9.92
CA PHE A 326 18.11 -0.49 9.42
C PHE A 326 17.44 0.10 8.17
N LEU A 327 17.13 1.40 8.17
CA LEU A 327 16.61 2.09 7.00
C LEU A 327 17.61 2.06 5.83
N LEU A 328 18.88 2.37 6.08
CA LEU A 328 19.91 2.44 5.05
C LEU A 328 20.14 1.08 4.39
N GLU A 329 20.31 0.02 5.18
CA GLU A 329 20.47 -1.35 4.69
C GLU A 329 19.23 -1.83 3.93
N SER A 330 18.03 -1.45 4.40
CA SER A 330 16.78 -1.82 3.73
C SER A 330 16.65 -1.18 2.36
N LEU A 331 17.05 0.10 2.21
CA LEU A 331 17.09 0.78 0.92
C LEU A 331 18.16 0.20 -0.02
N GLU A 332 19.33 -0.19 0.51
CA GLU A 332 20.41 -0.79 -0.26
C GLU A 332 20.06 -2.19 -0.79
N LYS A 333 19.42 -3.02 0.04
CA LYS A 333 19.01 -4.40 -0.32
C LYS A 333 17.78 -4.45 -1.23
N ARG A 334 17.08 -3.33 -1.42
CA ARG A 334 15.83 -3.27 -2.19
C ARG A 334 16.09 -3.46 -3.68
N GLU A 335 15.46 -4.47 -4.28
CA GLU A 335 15.67 -4.86 -5.69
C GLU A 335 14.82 -4.06 -6.69
N TRP A 336 13.96 -3.17 -6.20
CA TRP A 336 13.00 -2.40 -6.99
C TRP A 336 13.09 -0.90 -6.70
N GLY A 337 12.76 -0.10 -7.71
CA GLY A 337 12.81 1.36 -7.67
C GLY A 337 11.43 2.00 -7.49
N VAL A 338 11.45 3.26 -7.03
CA VAL A 338 10.28 4.14 -6.99
C VAL A 338 10.63 5.35 -7.85
N ASN A 339 9.92 5.55 -8.96
CA ASN A 339 10.24 6.58 -9.95
C ASN A 339 11.69 6.50 -10.49
N ASP A 340 12.30 5.31 -10.43
CA ASP A 340 13.65 5.05 -10.94
C ASP A 340 13.53 4.15 -12.17
N MET A 341 13.83 4.72 -13.35
CA MET A 341 13.78 4.00 -14.62
C MET A 341 14.94 3.01 -14.81
N THR A 342 15.98 3.06 -13.95
CA THR A 342 17.12 2.14 -14.00
C THR A 342 16.85 0.82 -13.26
N LEU A 343 15.84 0.82 -12.39
CA LEU A 343 15.42 -0.35 -11.61
C LEU A 343 14.05 -0.86 -12.09
N PRO A 344 13.73 -2.15 -11.89
CA PRO A 344 12.36 -2.61 -12.08
C PRO A 344 11.42 -1.92 -11.10
N ASN A 345 10.19 -1.65 -11.53
CA ASN A 345 9.13 -1.31 -10.58
C ASN A 345 8.79 -2.54 -9.71
N TYR A 346 8.13 -2.32 -8.59
CA TYR A 346 7.80 -3.39 -7.64
C TYR A 346 6.85 -4.46 -8.19
N LEU A 347 6.00 -4.16 -9.19
CA LEU A 347 5.14 -5.15 -9.85
C LEU A 347 5.99 -6.16 -10.63
N ASN A 348 6.87 -5.65 -11.49
CA ASN A 348 7.81 -6.44 -12.28
C ASN A 348 8.76 -7.25 -11.37
N GLY A 349 9.22 -6.64 -10.29
CA GLY A 349 10.07 -7.31 -9.30
C GLY A 349 9.34 -8.46 -8.61
N PHE A 350 8.08 -8.26 -8.20
CA PHE A 350 7.26 -9.33 -7.62
C PHE A 350 6.95 -10.45 -8.62
N GLU A 351 6.67 -10.13 -9.90
CA GLU A 351 6.54 -11.15 -10.94
C GLU A 351 7.79 -12.01 -11.07
N CYS A 352 8.97 -11.37 -11.04
CA CYS A 352 10.23 -12.11 -11.10
C CYS A 352 10.49 -12.95 -9.86
N PHE A 353 10.16 -12.43 -8.67
CA PHE A 353 10.19 -13.20 -7.44
C PHE A 353 9.35 -14.48 -7.55
N ILE A 354 8.10 -14.36 -8.00
CA ILE A 354 7.22 -15.53 -8.18
C ILE A 354 7.76 -16.45 -9.27
N CYS A 355 8.26 -15.91 -10.39
CA CYS A 355 8.83 -16.71 -11.47
C CYS A 355 10.00 -17.58 -10.99
N ASP A 356 10.92 -17.00 -10.21
CA ASP A 356 12.08 -17.70 -9.67
C ASP A 356 11.67 -18.77 -8.65
N LYS A 357 10.68 -18.48 -7.79
CA LYS A 357 10.11 -19.46 -6.86
C LYS A 357 9.45 -20.63 -7.58
N GLU A 358 8.64 -20.35 -8.61
CA GLU A 358 7.95 -21.39 -9.36
C GLU A 358 8.91 -22.25 -10.20
N ASN A 359 9.95 -21.66 -10.80
CA ASN A 359 10.98 -22.42 -11.48
C ASN A 359 11.75 -23.35 -10.52
N THR A 360 12.07 -22.86 -9.32
CA THR A 360 12.71 -23.66 -8.27
C THR A 360 11.81 -24.83 -7.86
N ARG A 361 10.54 -24.55 -7.52
CA ARG A 361 9.55 -25.58 -7.13
C ARG A 361 9.36 -26.63 -8.21
N VAL A 362 9.22 -26.22 -9.47
CA VAL A 362 9.03 -27.14 -10.61
C VAL A 362 10.23 -28.07 -10.76
N LYS A 363 11.45 -27.58 -10.56
CA LYS A 363 12.67 -28.39 -10.61
C LYS A 363 12.70 -29.41 -9.47
N GLU A 364 12.40 -28.98 -8.24
CA GLU A 364 12.34 -29.85 -7.07
C GLU A 364 11.27 -30.95 -7.22
N GLU A 365 10.08 -30.62 -7.76
CA GLU A 365 9.04 -31.61 -8.06
C GLU A 365 9.51 -32.64 -9.10
N GLN A 366 10.28 -32.22 -10.10
CA GLN A 366 10.85 -33.14 -11.09
C GLN A 366 11.91 -34.05 -10.48
N GLU A 367 12.76 -33.53 -9.60
CA GLU A 367 13.77 -34.30 -8.89
C GLU A 367 13.14 -35.31 -7.92
N HIS A 368 12.12 -34.91 -7.16
CA HIS A 368 11.31 -35.80 -6.34
C HIS A 368 10.75 -36.98 -7.18
N LYS A 369 10.10 -36.67 -8.31
CA LYS A 369 9.55 -37.69 -9.23
C LYS A 369 10.63 -38.62 -9.79
N LYS A 370 11.76 -38.07 -10.27
CA LYS A 370 12.89 -38.85 -10.79
C LYS A 370 13.50 -39.77 -9.73
N SER A 371 13.56 -39.30 -8.48
CA SER A 371 14.10 -40.06 -7.36
C SER A 371 13.18 -41.19 -6.86
N ARG A 372 11.96 -41.30 -7.41
CA ARG A 372 10.91 -42.23 -6.95
C ARG A 372 10.62 -42.09 -5.45
N GLY A 373 10.61 -40.86 -4.94
CA GLY A 373 10.29 -40.54 -3.55
C GLY A 373 11.46 -40.59 -2.58
N LYS A 374 12.70 -40.83 -3.03
CA LYS A 374 13.91 -40.75 -2.18
C LYS A 374 14.22 -39.32 -1.75
N ILE A 375 14.00 -38.35 -2.65
CA ILE A 375 14.06 -36.91 -2.35
C ILE A 375 12.65 -36.51 -1.92
N PRO A 376 12.44 -35.83 -0.79
CA PRO A 376 11.11 -35.36 -0.37
C PRO A 376 10.48 -34.40 -1.40
N ALA A 377 9.14 -34.40 -1.48
CA ALA A 377 8.44 -33.40 -2.29
C ALA A 377 8.62 -31.99 -1.68
N PRO A 378 8.69 -30.93 -2.50
CA PRO A 378 8.78 -29.57 -1.98
C PRO A 378 7.54 -29.26 -1.15
N ARG A 379 7.75 -28.69 0.03
CA ARG A 379 6.65 -28.26 0.91
C ARG A 379 6.05 -26.95 0.37
N PRO A 380 4.72 -26.81 0.33
CA PRO A 380 4.11 -25.55 -0.04
C PRO A 380 4.44 -24.50 1.04
N HIS A 381 4.95 -23.35 0.61
CA HIS A 381 5.05 -22.16 1.44
C HIS A 381 3.66 -21.54 1.61
N ILE A 382 3.34 -21.03 2.79
CA ILE A 382 2.07 -20.40 3.12
C ILE A 382 2.37 -19.12 3.90
N ALA A 383 1.73 -18.02 3.52
CA ALA A 383 1.87 -16.74 4.18
C ALA A 383 1.50 -16.83 5.67
N GLU A 384 2.21 -16.08 6.50
CA GLU A 384 1.91 -16.01 7.94
C GLU A 384 1.00 -14.82 8.26
N PHE A 385 0.36 -14.83 9.43
CA PHE A 385 -0.48 -13.71 9.89
C PHE A 385 0.24 -12.36 9.85
N LYS A 386 1.53 -12.35 10.22
CA LYS A 386 2.39 -11.16 10.22
C LYS A 386 2.65 -10.56 8.82
N HIS A 387 2.30 -11.25 7.73
CA HIS A 387 2.45 -10.70 6.37
C HIS A 387 1.41 -9.60 6.06
N MET A 388 0.38 -9.43 6.89
CA MET A 388 -0.57 -8.31 6.86
C MET A 388 -1.00 -7.96 8.29
N GLY A 389 -1.84 -8.81 8.90
CA GLY A 389 -2.10 -8.87 10.34
C GLY A 389 -2.53 -7.55 10.99
N CYS A 390 -3.31 -6.72 10.30
CA CYS A 390 -3.70 -5.42 10.83
C CYS A 390 -4.74 -5.55 11.96
N PRO A 391 -4.61 -4.73 13.02
CA PRO A 391 -5.54 -4.78 14.15
C PRO A 391 -6.93 -4.28 13.76
N MET A 392 -7.89 -4.58 14.64
CA MET A 392 -9.24 -4.01 14.55
C MET A 392 -9.15 -2.47 14.61
N PRO A 393 -9.92 -1.74 13.80
CA PRO A 393 -10.00 -0.28 13.86
C PRO A 393 -10.34 0.21 15.26
N ALA A 394 -9.76 1.35 15.65
CA ALA A 394 -10.01 2.03 16.92
C ALA A 394 -10.35 3.51 16.67
N PRO A 395 -11.18 4.14 17.52
CA PRO A 395 -11.52 5.55 17.40
C PRO A 395 -10.26 6.43 17.46
N GLY A 396 -10.30 7.52 16.73
CA GLY A 396 -9.19 8.44 16.61
C GLY A 396 -9.01 9.25 17.89
N PHE A 397 -10.08 9.44 18.64
CA PHE A 397 -10.07 10.14 19.93
C PHE A 397 -11.18 9.58 20.83
N GLY A 398 -10.88 9.40 22.11
CA GLY A 398 -11.76 8.74 23.08
C GLY A 398 -11.70 7.21 23.01
N SER A 399 -12.60 6.55 23.71
CA SER A 399 -12.75 5.09 23.70
C SER A 399 -13.91 4.64 22.81
N VAL A 400 -13.96 3.34 22.47
CA VAL A 400 -15.09 2.76 21.70
C VAL A 400 -16.38 2.84 22.52
N GLU A 401 -16.26 2.71 23.85
CA GLU A 401 -17.35 2.77 24.82
C GLU A 401 -17.98 4.16 24.90
N ASP A 402 -17.22 5.22 24.58
CA ASP A 402 -17.72 6.60 24.54
C ASP A 402 -18.53 6.88 23.26
N LEU A 403 -18.42 6.03 22.24
CA LEU A 403 -19.16 6.19 20.99
C LEU A 403 -20.60 5.69 21.15
N SER A 404 -21.55 6.47 20.64
CA SER A 404 -22.94 6.04 20.60
C SER A 404 -23.09 4.74 19.81
N GLU A 405 -24.03 3.87 20.17
CA GLU A 405 -24.29 2.64 19.42
C GLU A 405 -24.66 2.85 17.95
N ARG A 406 -25.15 4.05 17.60
CA ARG A 406 -25.47 4.45 16.22
C ARG A 406 -24.38 5.31 15.58
N ASP A 407 -23.16 5.30 16.12
CA ASP A 407 -22.04 6.02 15.52
C ASP A 407 -21.67 5.33 14.19
N SER A 408 -21.73 6.09 13.10
CA SER A 408 -21.55 5.55 11.74
C SER A 408 -20.17 4.95 11.51
N TRP A 409 -19.13 5.45 12.19
CA TRP A 409 -17.80 4.88 12.10
C TRP A 409 -17.77 3.48 12.74
N LYS A 410 -18.42 3.34 13.91
CA LYS A 410 -18.53 2.06 14.64
C LYS A 410 -19.31 1.02 13.82
N GLU A 411 -20.46 1.41 13.28
CA GLU A 411 -21.30 0.54 12.44
C GLU A 411 -20.58 0.09 11.17
N MET A 412 -19.81 0.97 10.53
CA MET A 412 -19.13 0.66 9.28
C MET A 412 -17.89 -0.22 9.49
N TRP A 413 -16.93 0.25 10.28
CA TRP A 413 -15.59 -0.32 10.27
C TRP A 413 -15.42 -1.54 11.17
N LEU A 414 -16.11 -1.59 12.32
CA LEU A 414 -16.07 -2.79 13.16
C LEU A 414 -16.82 -3.94 12.50
N GLN A 415 -17.97 -3.65 11.88
CA GLN A 415 -18.73 -4.66 11.15
C GLN A 415 -17.93 -5.20 9.96
N ASP A 416 -17.34 -4.33 9.13
CA ASP A 416 -16.56 -4.77 7.96
C ASP A 416 -15.33 -5.60 8.37
N TYR A 417 -14.66 -5.22 9.46
CA TYR A 417 -13.54 -5.98 10.01
C TYR A 417 -13.95 -7.40 10.39
N TRP A 418 -15.03 -7.58 11.17
CA TRP A 418 -15.46 -8.90 11.63
C TRP A 418 -16.16 -9.72 10.55
N GLN A 419 -16.95 -9.09 9.68
CA GLN A 419 -17.54 -9.77 8.52
C GLN A 419 -16.46 -10.31 7.59
N SER A 420 -15.34 -9.61 7.43
CA SER A 420 -14.20 -10.07 6.65
C SER A 420 -13.51 -11.31 7.23
N LEU A 421 -13.54 -11.50 8.56
CA LEU A 421 -13.08 -12.75 9.17
C LEU A 421 -13.95 -13.92 8.72
N ASP A 422 -15.27 -13.77 8.77
CA ASP A 422 -16.23 -14.79 8.33
C ASP A 422 -16.02 -15.13 6.84
N GLN A 423 -15.76 -14.13 6.00
CA GLN A 423 -15.43 -14.34 4.57
C GLN A 423 -14.17 -15.18 4.38
N GLY A 424 -13.11 -14.90 5.15
CA GLY A 424 -11.87 -15.68 5.13
C GLY A 424 -12.08 -17.13 5.60
N GLU A 425 -12.87 -17.33 6.65
CA GLU A 425 -13.24 -18.67 7.16
C GLU A 425 -14.08 -19.45 6.15
N ALA A 426 -15.07 -18.80 5.52
CA ALA A 426 -15.95 -19.41 4.52
C ALA A 426 -15.17 -19.90 3.31
N LEU A 427 -14.31 -19.06 2.73
CA LEU A 427 -13.49 -19.45 1.59
C LEU A 427 -12.48 -20.54 1.95
N THR A 428 -11.88 -20.47 3.15
CA THR A 428 -11.00 -21.53 3.65
C THR A 428 -11.73 -22.86 3.74
N ALA A 429 -12.96 -22.88 4.27
CA ALA A 429 -13.79 -24.08 4.34
C ALA A 429 -14.15 -24.62 2.95
N MET A 430 -14.52 -23.76 2.00
CA MET A 430 -14.80 -24.15 0.61
C MET A 430 -13.58 -24.84 -0.04
N ILE A 431 -12.38 -24.28 0.16
CA ILE A 431 -11.13 -24.87 -0.36
C ILE A 431 -10.87 -26.24 0.29
N HIS A 432 -11.05 -26.36 1.61
CA HIS A 432 -10.89 -27.64 2.31
C HIS A 432 -11.86 -28.72 1.83
N HIS A 433 -13.09 -28.35 1.49
CA HIS A 433 -14.09 -29.26 0.92
C HIS A 433 -13.95 -29.48 -0.58
N ASN A 434 -12.90 -28.93 -1.21
CA ASN A 434 -12.67 -28.99 -2.66
C ASN A 434 -13.89 -28.52 -3.47
N GLU A 435 -14.58 -27.49 -2.96
CA GLU A 435 -15.74 -26.91 -3.62
C GLU A 435 -15.35 -26.32 -4.98
N SER A 436 -16.23 -26.49 -5.97
CA SER A 436 -16.01 -25.99 -7.33
C SER A 436 -16.99 -24.87 -7.73
N HIS A 437 -18.09 -24.71 -6.99
CA HIS A 437 -19.14 -23.73 -7.27
C HIS A 437 -19.02 -22.52 -6.35
N GLN A 438 -18.59 -21.39 -6.92
CA GLN A 438 -18.47 -20.11 -6.22
C GLN A 438 -19.78 -19.65 -5.55
N GLY A 439 -20.93 -19.94 -6.17
CA GLY A 439 -22.24 -19.57 -5.65
C GLY A 439 -22.58 -20.16 -4.27
N ARG A 440 -21.89 -21.22 -3.83
CA ARG A 440 -22.07 -21.81 -2.50
C ARG A 440 -21.41 -21.00 -1.38
N PHE A 441 -20.63 -19.97 -1.69
CA PHE A 441 -19.98 -19.12 -0.70
C PHE A 441 -20.96 -18.61 0.37
N TRP A 442 -22.16 -18.20 -0.03
CA TRP A 442 -23.19 -17.71 0.91
C TRP A 442 -23.75 -18.79 1.82
N ASP A 443 -23.78 -20.05 1.38
CA ASP A 443 -24.15 -21.19 2.24
C ASP A 443 -23.12 -21.34 3.38
N TYR A 444 -21.83 -21.29 3.04
CA TYR A 444 -20.74 -21.38 4.02
C TYR A 444 -20.72 -20.18 4.98
N MET A 445 -20.95 -18.97 4.46
CA MET A 445 -21.09 -17.77 5.29
C MET A 445 -22.26 -17.91 6.27
N HIS A 446 -23.41 -18.40 5.81
CA HIS A 446 -24.58 -18.61 6.65
C HIS A 446 -24.31 -19.65 7.75
N GLU A 447 -23.63 -20.75 7.43
CA GLU A 447 -23.23 -21.75 8.41
C GLU A 447 -22.30 -21.19 9.49
N ILE A 448 -21.33 -20.33 9.12
CA ILE A 448 -20.43 -19.66 10.08
C ILE A 448 -21.22 -18.71 10.98
N PHE A 449 -22.10 -17.90 10.40
CA PHE A 449 -22.97 -16.99 11.15
C PHE A 449 -23.83 -17.74 12.19
N LEU A 450 -24.46 -18.85 11.79
CA LEU A 450 -25.26 -19.69 12.69
C LEU A 450 -24.43 -20.33 13.81
N LYS A 451 -23.15 -20.65 13.56
CA LYS A 451 -22.26 -21.19 14.61
C LYS A 451 -21.92 -20.13 15.66
N ARG A 452 -21.61 -18.91 15.23
CA ARG A 452 -21.26 -17.80 16.14
C ARG A 452 -22.45 -17.36 17.00
N THR A 453 -23.63 -17.25 16.41
CA THR A 453 -24.87 -16.88 17.13
C THR A 453 -25.36 -17.93 18.13
N ARG A 454 -24.89 -19.18 18.04
CA ARG A 454 -25.18 -20.24 19.03
C ARG A 454 -24.16 -20.31 20.17
N GLN A 455 -23.00 -19.67 20.02
CA GLN A 455 -21.93 -19.65 21.01
C GLN A 455 -21.99 -18.42 21.92
N HIS A 456 -22.77 -17.41 21.52
CA HIS A 456 -23.19 -16.27 22.34
C HIS A 456 -24.61 -16.52 22.83
#